data_AF-A0AA43CCE7-F1
#
_entry.id   AF-A0AA43CCE7-F1
#
_cell.length_a   1.000
_cell.length_b   1.000
_cell.length_c   1.000
_cell.angle_alpha   90.00
_cell.angle_beta   90.00
_cell.angle_gamma   90.00
#
_symmetry.space_group_name_H-M   'P 1'
#
loop_
_entity.id
_entity.type
_entity.pdbx_description
1 polymer ?
#
loop_
_entity_poly.entity_id
_entity_poly.type
_entity_poly.pdbx_seq_one_letter_code
_entity_poly.pdbx_strand_id
1 'polypeptide(L)'
;MRSVETEPPPPHPSPKHRRRSGLFIGAFILLQFLVPLTYLTREDAADDRFTWRTFSRPGEPMCETSASLETFDGRREELALQKLIHQDWVDYVGRNRRVVVEAFLKKQCEAEGVLEVELTNHCEDDSRIREYRLRCGGERAHETTRTAAR
;
A
#
# COMPACT_ATOMS: atom_id res chain seq x y z
N MET A 1 22.05 -0.15 67.38
CA MET A 1 22.35 0.20 65.96
C MET A 1 22.50 -1.11 65.19
N ARG A 2 21.72 -1.34 64.13
CA ARG A 2 21.85 -2.53 63.26
C ARG A 2 22.72 -2.16 62.06
N SER A 3 23.78 -2.94 61.82
CA SER A 3 24.60 -2.85 60.62
C SER A 3 23.77 -3.28 59.42
N VAL A 4 23.68 -2.43 58.40
CA VAL A 4 23.10 -2.80 57.10
C VAL A 4 24.19 -3.53 56.34
N GLU A 5 24.11 -4.85 56.32
CA GLU A 5 24.92 -5.70 55.44
C GLU A 5 24.53 -5.35 53.99
N THR A 6 25.35 -4.57 53.29
CA THR A 6 25.14 -4.28 51.88
C THR A 6 25.51 -5.50 51.06
N GLU A 7 24.56 -6.04 50.30
CA GLU A 7 24.78 -7.11 49.34
C GLU A 7 25.94 -6.75 48.39
N PRO A 8 26.87 -7.68 48.10
CA PRO A 8 27.99 -7.39 47.23
C PRO A 8 27.49 -7.00 45.83
N PRO A 9 28.18 -6.06 45.15
CA PRO A 9 27.77 -5.62 43.82
C PRO A 9 27.75 -6.82 42.85
N PRO A 10 26.78 -6.84 41.91
CA PRO A 10 26.67 -7.95 40.97
C PRO A 10 27.97 -8.11 40.16
N PRO A 11 28.35 -9.35 39.85
CA PRO A 11 29.58 -9.63 39.12
C PRO A 11 29.56 -8.96 37.74
N HIS A 12 30.67 -8.33 37.36
CA HIS A 12 30.80 -7.72 36.05
C HIS A 12 30.61 -8.75 34.94
N PRO A 13 29.89 -8.42 33.85
CA PRO A 13 29.65 -9.34 32.77
C PRO A 13 30.97 -9.71 32.08
N SER A 14 31.15 -11.00 31.79
CA SER A 14 32.34 -11.47 31.09
C SER A 14 32.48 -10.79 29.71
N PRO A 15 33.71 -10.58 29.20
CA PRO A 15 33.94 -9.82 27.97
C PRO A 15 33.26 -10.46 26.74
N LYS A 16 33.09 -11.79 26.74
CA LYS A 16 32.35 -12.52 25.70
C LYS A 16 30.85 -12.20 25.73
N HIS A 17 30.25 -12.14 26.91
CA HIS A 17 28.84 -11.77 27.07
C HIS A 17 28.59 -10.31 26.69
N ARG A 18 29.48 -9.39 27.10
CA ARG A 18 29.39 -7.97 26.73
C ARG A 18 29.43 -7.76 25.21
N ARG A 19 30.29 -8.48 24.48
CA ARG A 19 30.37 -8.40 23.01
C ARG A 19 29.11 -8.92 22.32
N ARG A 20 28.54 -10.04 22.80
CA ARG A 20 27.29 -10.61 22.27
C ARG A 20 26.10 -9.70 22.52
N SER A 21 25.97 -9.18 23.73
CA SER A 21 24.91 -8.23 24.08
C SER A 21 25.02 -6.94 23.26
N GLY A 22 26.22 -6.40 23.06
CA GLY A 22 26.43 -5.24 22.21
C GLY A 22 26.02 -5.48 20.76
N LEU A 23 26.33 -6.66 20.21
CA LEU A 23 25.94 -7.02 18.84
C LEU A 23 24.42 -7.17 18.69
N PHE A 24 23.77 -7.79 19.69
CA PHE A 24 22.31 -7.91 19.73
C PHE A 24 21.62 -6.54 19.83
N ILE A 25 22.07 -5.68 20.75
CA ILE A 25 21.54 -4.33 20.91
C ILE A 25 21.74 -3.53 19.62
N GLY A 26 22.92 -3.60 19.02
CA GLY A 26 23.21 -2.93 17.75
C GLY A 26 22.29 -3.40 16.62
N ALA A 27 22.09 -4.71 16.49
CA ALA A 27 21.17 -5.27 15.50
C ALA A 27 19.71 -4.86 15.75
N PHE A 28 19.27 -4.83 17.01
CA PHE A 28 17.93 -4.40 17.38
C PHE A 28 17.69 -2.93 17.06
N ILE A 29 18.64 -2.05 17.41
CA ILE A 29 18.57 -0.63 17.07
C ILE A 29 18.54 -0.45 15.55
N LEU A 30 19.38 -1.17 14.81
CA LEU A 30 19.38 -1.12 13.35
C LEU A 30 18.00 -1.53 12.79
N LEU A 31 17.40 -2.60 13.31
CA LEU A 31 16.06 -3.05 12.92
C LEU A 31 15.00 -1.98 13.20
N GLN A 32 15.09 -1.31 14.36
CA GLN A 32 14.18 -0.22 14.74
C GLN A 32 14.22 0.97 13.77
N PHE A 33 15.33 1.20 13.06
CA PHE A 33 15.42 2.23 12.03
C PHE A 33 15.10 1.71 10.63
N LEU A 34 15.54 0.50 10.29
CA LEU A 34 15.31 -0.10 8.99
C LEU A 34 13.82 -0.34 8.73
N VAL A 35 13.06 -0.81 9.72
CA VAL A 35 11.63 -1.06 9.55
C VAL A 35 10.88 0.22 9.17
N PRO A 36 10.95 1.34 9.92
CA PRO A 36 10.39 2.63 9.50
C PRO A 36 10.94 3.13 8.16
N LEU A 37 12.22 2.88 7.85
CA LEU A 37 12.83 3.34 6.61
C LEU A 37 12.21 2.67 5.37
N THR A 38 11.81 1.40 5.47
CA THR A 38 11.07 0.72 4.38
C THR A 38 9.75 1.41 4.04
N TYR A 39 9.17 2.19 4.96
CA TYR A 39 7.96 2.98 4.69
C TYR A 39 8.27 4.25 3.90
N LEU A 40 9.49 4.80 3.96
CA LEU A 40 9.86 5.96 3.13
C LEU A 40 10.13 5.55 1.67
N THR A 41 10.54 4.30 1.45
CA THR A 41 10.73 3.76 0.10
C THR A 41 9.45 3.22 -0.52
N ARG A 42 8.36 3.10 0.25
CA ARG A 42 7.07 2.60 -0.26
C ARG A 42 6.31 3.76 -0.92
N GLU A 43 6.14 3.68 -2.22
CA GLU A 43 5.53 4.72 -3.08
C GLU A 43 3.99 4.85 -2.92
N ASP A 44 3.50 4.99 -1.69
CA ASP A 44 2.09 5.28 -1.42
C ASP A 44 1.93 6.76 -1.04
N ALA A 45 2.16 7.64 -2.01
CA ALA A 45 2.02 9.10 -1.85
C ALA A 45 0.59 9.56 -1.49
N ALA A 46 -0.40 8.66 -1.56
CA ALA A 46 -1.80 8.90 -1.23
C ALA A 46 -2.23 8.33 0.15
N ASP A 47 -1.28 7.88 0.99
CA ASP A 47 -1.62 7.44 2.36
C ASP A 47 -1.76 8.65 3.30
N ASP A 48 -3.02 8.97 3.62
CA ASP A 48 -3.39 10.07 4.51
C ASP A 48 -2.79 9.94 5.92
N ARG A 49 -2.35 8.75 6.35
CA ARG A 49 -1.74 8.52 7.68
C ARG A 49 -0.42 9.27 7.86
N PHE A 50 0.24 9.67 6.77
CA PHE A 50 1.52 10.38 6.80
C PHE A 50 1.43 11.82 6.30
N THR A 51 0.22 12.35 6.11
CA THR A 51 -0.01 13.75 5.73
C THR A 51 0.62 14.75 6.71
N TRP A 52 0.82 14.38 7.97
CA TRP A 52 1.55 15.21 8.94
C TRP A 52 3.04 15.43 8.59
N ARG A 53 3.63 14.62 7.69
CA ARG A 53 5.04 14.75 7.26
C ARG A 53 5.22 15.75 6.11
N THR A 54 4.13 16.17 5.48
CA THR A 54 4.16 17.05 4.31
C THR A 54 3.34 18.28 4.64
N PHE A 55 3.98 19.45 4.82
CA PHE A 55 3.30 20.71 5.10
C PHE A 55 2.37 21.18 3.97
N SER A 56 2.50 20.58 2.79
CA SER A 56 1.56 20.70 1.69
C SER A 56 0.53 19.59 1.78
N ARG A 57 -0.74 19.95 2.04
CA ARG A 57 -1.89 19.12 1.70
C ARG A 57 -1.88 19.02 0.18
N PRO A 58 -1.64 17.85 -0.45
CA PRO A 58 -1.96 17.71 -1.85
C PRO A 58 -3.45 18.06 -1.97
N GLY A 59 -3.81 18.95 -2.90
CA GLY A 59 -5.22 19.14 -3.23
C GLY A 59 -5.80 17.76 -3.56
N GLU A 60 -6.97 17.41 -3.05
CA GLU A 60 -7.64 16.17 -3.44
C GLU A 60 -8.02 16.34 -4.91
N PRO A 61 -7.33 15.70 -5.86
CA PRO A 61 -7.70 15.87 -7.26
C PRO A 61 -9.09 15.26 -7.43
N MET A 62 -10.02 16.04 -7.97
CA MET A 62 -11.31 15.50 -8.38
C MET A 62 -11.06 14.64 -9.62
N CYS A 63 -11.06 13.32 -9.42
CA CYS A 63 -10.92 12.35 -10.49
C CYS A 63 -12.27 11.67 -10.74
N GLU A 64 -12.69 11.63 -11.99
CA GLU A 64 -13.79 10.78 -12.43
C GLU A 64 -13.24 9.36 -12.65
N THR A 65 -13.77 8.39 -11.91
CA THR A 65 -13.41 6.98 -12.03
C THR A 65 -14.46 6.25 -12.84
N SER A 66 -14.05 5.60 -13.92
CA SER A 66 -14.86 4.63 -14.65
C SER A 66 -14.23 3.25 -14.59
N ALA A 67 -15.06 2.21 -14.62
CA ALA A 67 -14.61 0.83 -14.66
C ALA A 67 -15.41 0.05 -15.69
N SER A 68 -14.76 -0.88 -16.38
CA SER A 68 -15.41 -1.78 -17.32
C SER A 68 -14.79 -3.16 -17.25
N LEU A 69 -15.60 -4.18 -17.52
CA LEU A 69 -15.13 -5.55 -17.67
C LEU A 69 -15.33 -6.02 -19.11
N GLU A 70 -14.44 -6.89 -19.55
CA GLU A 70 -14.56 -7.64 -20.78
C GLU A 70 -14.75 -9.12 -20.42
N THR A 71 -15.77 -9.74 -21.01
CA THR A 71 -16.08 -11.16 -20.81
C THR A 71 -15.44 -12.03 -21.89
N PHE A 72 -15.27 -13.32 -21.64
CA PHE A 72 -14.78 -14.27 -22.65
C PHE A 72 -15.67 -14.35 -23.90
N ASP A 73 -16.94 -13.94 -23.79
CA ASP A 73 -17.87 -13.81 -24.90
C ASP A 73 -17.60 -12.59 -25.78
N GLY A 74 -16.59 -11.77 -25.46
CA GLY A 74 -16.25 -10.53 -26.17
C GLY A 74 -17.18 -9.36 -25.86
N ARG A 75 -18.07 -9.48 -24.86
CA ARG A 75 -18.92 -8.37 -24.41
C ARG A 75 -18.15 -7.50 -23.42
N ARG A 76 -18.15 -6.19 -23.67
CA ARG A 76 -17.66 -5.17 -22.74
C ARG A 76 -18.84 -4.56 -21.98
N GLU A 77 -18.79 -4.60 -20.66
CA GLU A 77 -19.83 -4.08 -19.77
C GLU A 77 -19.25 -2.98 -18.88
N GLU A 78 -19.97 -1.86 -18.76
CA GLU A 78 -19.58 -0.77 -17.88
C GLU A 78 -20.09 -1.03 -16.46
N LEU A 79 -19.19 -0.86 -15.48
CA LEU A 79 -19.46 -1.13 -14.09
C LEU A 79 -19.85 0.16 -13.37
N ALA A 80 -21.10 0.24 -12.93
CA ALA A 80 -21.57 1.30 -12.06
C ALA A 80 -20.97 1.13 -10.65
N LEU A 81 -19.79 1.71 -10.42
CA LEU A 81 -19.01 1.59 -9.18
C LEU A 81 -19.85 1.86 -7.92
N GLN A 82 -20.66 2.92 -7.95
CA GLN A 82 -21.53 3.32 -6.84
C GLN A 82 -22.58 2.27 -6.46
N LYS A 83 -22.92 1.35 -7.38
CA LYS A 83 -23.84 0.23 -7.13
C LYS A 83 -23.12 -1.03 -6.66
N LEU A 84 -21.83 -1.16 -6.97
CA LEU A 84 -21.02 -2.34 -6.69
C LEU A 84 -20.33 -2.27 -5.33
N ILE A 85 -19.83 -1.10 -4.96
CA ILE A 85 -19.06 -0.87 -3.75
C ILE A 85 -19.58 0.35 -3.00
N HIS A 86 -19.31 0.39 -1.70
CA HIS A 86 -19.67 1.53 -0.85
C HIS A 86 -18.96 2.81 -1.30
N GLN A 87 -19.60 3.97 -1.12
CA GLN A 87 -19.10 5.28 -1.58
C GLN A 87 -17.66 5.55 -1.14
N ASP A 88 -17.31 5.29 0.14
CA ASP A 88 -15.93 5.46 0.63
C ASP A 88 -14.89 4.67 -0.18
N TRP A 89 -15.26 3.50 -0.70
CA TRP A 89 -14.37 2.70 -1.54
C TRP A 89 -14.26 3.27 -2.95
N VAL A 90 -15.35 3.82 -3.50
CA VAL A 90 -15.31 4.59 -4.75
C VAL A 90 -14.34 5.76 -4.59
N ASP A 91 -14.41 6.48 -3.47
CA ASP A 91 -13.51 7.59 -3.18
C ASP A 91 -12.05 7.12 -3.05
N TYR A 92 -11.78 5.98 -2.41
CA TYR A 92 -10.42 5.43 -2.32
C TYR A 92 -9.86 4.97 -3.66
N VAL A 93 -10.70 4.44 -4.54
CA VAL A 93 -10.34 4.07 -5.91
C VAL A 93 -10.05 5.33 -6.74
N GLY A 94 -10.87 6.38 -6.62
CA GLY A 94 -10.66 7.67 -7.28
C GLY A 94 -9.41 8.40 -6.78
N ARG A 95 -9.11 8.30 -5.48
CA ARG A 95 -7.83 8.76 -4.89
C ARG A 95 -6.63 7.89 -5.27
N ASN A 96 -6.83 6.87 -6.09
CA ASN A 96 -5.78 6.00 -6.59
C ASN A 96 -4.98 5.31 -5.48
N ARG A 97 -5.67 4.86 -4.42
CA ARG A 97 -5.01 4.04 -3.39
C ARG A 97 -4.71 2.66 -3.97
N ARG A 98 -3.43 2.40 -4.27
CA ARG A 98 -2.96 1.20 -4.99
C ARG A 98 -3.53 -0.10 -4.43
N VAL A 99 -3.46 -0.28 -3.12
CA VAL A 99 -3.97 -1.47 -2.43
C VAL A 99 -5.46 -1.68 -2.68
N VAL A 100 -6.25 -0.60 -2.75
CA VAL A 100 -7.69 -0.66 -2.98
C VAL A 100 -7.99 -0.93 -4.45
N VAL A 101 -7.30 -0.26 -5.38
CA VAL A 101 -7.44 -0.50 -6.82
C VAL A 101 -7.09 -1.95 -7.17
N GLU A 102 -5.97 -2.47 -6.65
CA GLU A 102 -5.55 -3.86 -6.87
C GLU A 102 -6.54 -4.85 -6.29
N ALA A 103 -7.01 -4.62 -5.06
CA ALA A 103 -8.01 -5.47 -4.43
C ALA A 103 -9.34 -5.47 -5.22
N PHE A 104 -9.76 -4.30 -5.72
CA PHE A 104 -10.95 -4.16 -6.56
C PHE A 104 -10.81 -4.96 -7.85
N LEU A 105 -9.74 -4.75 -8.63
CA LEU A 105 -9.50 -5.45 -9.89
C LEU A 105 -9.46 -6.97 -9.68
N LYS A 106 -8.74 -7.42 -8.65
CA LYS A 106 -8.66 -8.85 -8.31
C LYS A 106 -10.04 -9.42 -7.96
N LYS A 107 -10.84 -8.67 -7.20
CA LYS A 107 -12.19 -9.11 -6.82
C LYS A 107 -13.11 -9.25 -8.03
N GLN A 108 -13.00 -8.35 -9.01
CA GLN A 108 -13.79 -8.47 -10.26
C GLN A 108 -13.34 -9.67 -11.11
N CYS A 109 -12.05 -10.00 -11.11
CA CYS A 109 -11.55 -11.22 -11.78
C CYS A 109 -12.02 -12.54 -11.13
N GLU A 110 -12.55 -12.53 -9.90
CA GLU A 110 -13.12 -13.74 -9.27
C GLU A 110 -14.50 -14.09 -9.85
N ALA A 111 -15.15 -13.18 -10.58
CA ALA A 111 -16.42 -13.46 -11.22
C ALA A 111 -16.23 -14.39 -12.43
N GLU A 112 -17.19 -15.31 -12.61
CA GLU A 112 -17.15 -16.25 -13.74
C GLU A 112 -17.31 -15.51 -15.08
N GLY A 113 -16.53 -15.93 -16.08
CA GLY A 113 -16.65 -15.41 -17.44
C GLY A 113 -15.93 -14.09 -17.69
N VAL A 114 -15.19 -13.54 -16.72
CA VAL A 114 -14.42 -12.30 -16.89
C VAL A 114 -13.04 -12.59 -17.49
N LEU A 115 -12.69 -11.89 -18.57
CA LEU A 115 -11.41 -11.97 -19.27
C LEU A 115 -10.47 -10.83 -18.87
N GLU A 116 -10.98 -9.61 -18.75
CA GLU A 116 -10.18 -8.42 -18.42
C GLU A 116 -11.04 -7.40 -17.65
N VAL A 117 -10.41 -6.68 -16.73
CA VAL A 117 -11.02 -5.59 -15.99
C VAL A 117 -10.15 -4.35 -16.16
N GLU A 118 -10.77 -3.26 -16.60
CA GLU A 118 -10.14 -1.96 -16.82
C GLU A 118 -10.75 -0.94 -15.87
N LEU A 119 -9.89 -0.15 -15.23
CA LEU A 119 -10.24 0.96 -14.38
C LEU A 119 -9.48 2.21 -14.82
N THR A 120 -10.22 3.26 -15.11
CA THR A 120 -9.68 4.51 -15.64
C THR A 120 -10.04 5.66 -14.72
N ASN A 121 -9.02 6.42 -14.32
CA ASN A 121 -9.14 7.61 -13.50
C ASN A 121 -8.79 8.84 -14.34
N HIS A 122 -9.77 9.72 -14.57
CA HIS A 122 -9.62 10.98 -15.27
C HIS A 122 -9.61 12.13 -14.27
N CYS A 123 -8.44 12.75 -14.04
CA CYS A 123 -8.27 13.81 -13.04
C CYS A 123 -8.19 15.19 -13.71
N GLU A 124 -9.02 16.14 -13.26
CA GLU A 124 -9.14 17.48 -13.86
C GLU A 124 -7.87 18.34 -13.69
N ASP A 125 -7.20 18.23 -12.53
CA ASP A 125 -6.06 19.09 -12.17
C ASP A 125 -4.71 18.70 -12.78
N ASP A 126 -4.55 17.44 -13.22
CA ASP A 126 -3.23 16.91 -13.64
C ASP A 126 -3.19 16.64 -15.16
N SER A 127 -4.30 16.78 -15.91
CA SER A 127 -4.46 16.32 -17.31
C SER A 127 -4.04 14.87 -17.57
N ARG A 128 -3.73 14.12 -16.51
CA ARG A 128 -3.21 12.76 -16.55
C ARG A 128 -4.36 11.79 -16.43
N ILE A 129 -4.60 11.06 -17.52
CA ILE A 129 -5.41 9.85 -17.49
C ILE A 129 -4.54 8.74 -16.90
N ARG A 130 -5.03 8.14 -15.82
CA ARG A 130 -4.38 6.98 -15.20
C ARG A 130 -5.24 5.76 -15.48
N GLU A 131 -4.68 4.85 -16.26
CA GLU A 131 -5.35 3.63 -16.65
C GLU A 131 -4.71 2.42 -15.94
N TYR A 132 -5.58 1.56 -15.40
CA TYR A 132 -5.24 0.32 -14.72
C TYR A 132 -5.98 -0.82 -15.38
N ARG A 133 -5.25 -1.83 -15.87
CA ARG A 133 -5.83 -3.03 -16.47
C ARG A 133 -5.36 -4.27 -15.75
N LEU A 134 -6.24 -5.25 -15.60
CA LEU A 134 -5.94 -6.57 -15.07
C LEU A 134 -6.61 -7.64 -15.94
N ARG A 135 -5.80 -8.53 -16.52
CA ARG A 135 -6.30 -9.69 -17.27
C ARG A 135 -6.58 -10.87 -16.33
N CYS A 136 -7.79 -11.36 -16.40
CA CYS A 136 -8.34 -12.44 -15.59
C CYS A 136 -8.18 -13.76 -16.36
N GLY A 137 -6.97 -14.34 -16.38
CA GLY A 137 -6.72 -15.60 -17.06
C GLY A 137 -5.28 -15.81 -17.49
N GLY A 138 -4.51 -16.55 -16.69
CA GLY A 138 -3.14 -16.99 -16.99
C GLY A 138 -2.24 -16.99 -15.75
N GLU A 139 -1.21 -17.85 -15.72
CA GLU A 139 -0.23 -17.94 -14.61
C GLU A 139 0.56 -16.62 -14.37
N ARG A 140 0.37 -15.60 -15.22
CA ARG A 140 0.91 -14.24 -15.11
C ARG A 140 -0.14 -13.18 -14.75
N ALA A 141 -1.18 -13.54 -13.99
CA ALA A 141 -2.35 -12.71 -13.63
C ALA A 141 -2.08 -11.43 -12.81
N HIS A 142 -0.89 -10.85 -12.85
CA HIS A 142 -0.49 -9.71 -12.01
C HIS A 142 0.32 -8.66 -12.75
N GLU A 143 0.10 -8.47 -14.04
CA GLU A 143 0.71 -7.35 -14.76
C GLU A 143 -0.25 -6.16 -14.77
N THR A 144 -0.19 -5.35 -13.70
CA THR A 144 -0.87 -4.05 -13.64
C THR A 144 -0.13 -3.08 -14.55
N THR A 145 -0.46 -3.07 -15.84
CA THR A 145 0.17 -2.15 -16.80
C THR A 145 -0.37 -0.75 -16.54
N ARG A 146 0.48 0.12 -15.97
CA ARG A 146 0.20 1.54 -15.80
C ARG A 146 0.53 2.28 -17.09
N THR A 147 -0.47 2.59 -17.89
CA THR A 147 -0.31 3.57 -18.97
C THR A 147 -0.57 4.95 -18.37
N ALA A 148 0.48 5.66 -17.96
CA ALA A 148 0.36 7.10 -17.74
C ALA A 148 0.48 7.75 -19.12
N ALA A 149 -0.63 8.17 -19.70
CA ALA A 149 -0.58 9.02 -20.89
C ALA A 149 0.11 10.34 -20.50
N ARG A 150 1.14 10.70 -21.28
CA ARG A 150 1.96 11.91 -21.14
C ARG A 150 1.25 13.13 -21.72
#